data_AF-A0A132B3H7-F1
#
_entry.id   AF-A0A132B3H7-F1
#
_cell.length_a   1.000
_cell.length_b   1.000
_cell.length_c   1.000
_cell.angle_alpha   90.00
_cell.angle_beta   90.00
_cell.angle_gamma   90.00
#
_symmetry.space_group_name_H-M   'P 1'
#
loop_
_entity.id
_entity.type
_entity.pdbx_description
1 polymer ?
#
loop_
_entity_poly.entity_id
_entity_poly.type
_entity_poly.pdbx_seq_one_letter_code
_entity_poly.pdbx_strand_id
1 'polypeptide(L)'
;VNYCLVTSPARRLLHEYQSARKLLEALRDAIQGYRLLLEDGKILYRDVFENNIIITELLAEDAPKGRLIDLDLAKELDGIQPKHKQIWSETIPR
;
A
#
# COMPACT_ATOMS: atom_id res chain seq x y z
N VAL A 1 -12.51 -18.79 -12.30
CA VAL A 1 -13.07 -18.51 -10.96
C VAL A 1 -12.74 -17.06 -10.65
N ASN A 2 -13.74 -16.21 -10.38
CA ASN A 2 -13.52 -14.82 -9.99
C ASN A 2 -13.68 -14.71 -8.48
N TYR A 3 -12.68 -14.16 -7.80
CA TYR A 3 -12.73 -13.88 -6.37
C TYR A 3 -13.07 -12.39 -6.20
N CYS A 4 -13.94 -12.07 -5.24
CA CYS A 4 -14.28 -10.69 -4.91
C CYS A 4 -13.61 -10.33 -3.58
N LEU A 5 -12.73 -9.33 -3.59
CA LEU A 5 -12.11 -8.80 -2.38
C LEU A 5 -12.92 -7.60 -1.88
N VAL A 6 -13.70 -7.80 -0.82
CA VAL A 6 -14.44 -6.71 -0.17
C VAL A 6 -13.56 -6.08 0.90
N THR A 7 -13.29 -4.79 0.77
CA THR A 7 -12.52 -4.02 1.77
C THR A 7 -13.39 -2.91 2.35
N SER A 8 -13.07 -2.44 3.56
CA SER A 8 -13.73 -1.26 4.15
C SER A 8 -13.66 -0.07 3.19
N PRO A 9 -14.68 0.80 3.12
CA PRO A 9 -14.80 1.79 2.07
C PRO A 9 -13.55 2.68 1.97
N ALA A 10 -12.85 2.55 0.85
CA ALA A 10 -11.83 3.47 0.40
C ALA A 10 -12.53 4.76 -0.02
N ARG A 11 -12.39 5.83 0.77
CA ARG A 11 -13.32 6.96 0.66
C ARG A 11 -13.02 7.94 -0.46
N ARG A 12 -11.78 8.05 -0.93
CA ARG A 12 -11.40 9.03 -1.96
C ARG A 12 -10.27 8.56 -2.85
N LEU A 13 -10.40 8.80 -4.14
CA LEU A 13 -9.31 8.71 -5.10
C LEU A 13 -8.31 9.85 -4.87
N LEU A 14 -7.08 9.66 -5.34
CA LEU A 14 -6.03 10.66 -5.14
C LEU A 14 -6.41 12.05 -5.67
N HIS A 15 -7.12 12.13 -6.80
CA HIS A 15 -7.55 13.38 -7.42
C HIS A 15 -8.62 14.14 -6.62
N GLU A 16 -9.28 13.51 -5.64
CA GLU A 16 -10.29 14.11 -4.78
C GLU A 16 -9.68 14.76 -3.52
N TYR A 17 -8.39 15.07 -3.55
CA TYR A 17 -7.69 15.70 -2.43
C TYR A 17 -8.29 17.08 -2.11
N GLN A 18 -8.45 17.36 -0.82
CA GLN A 18 -9.03 18.63 -0.34
C GLN A 18 -7.97 19.70 -0.02
N SER A 19 -6.70 19.31 0.05
CA SER A 19 -5.59 20.24 0.29
C SER A 19 -4.27 19.65 -0.20
N ALA A 20 -3.30 20.52 -0.49
CA ALA A 20 -1.94 20.11 -0.85
C ALA A 20 -1.32 19.22 0.25
N ARG A 21 -1.58 19.50 1.53
CA ARG A 21 -1.12 18.67 2.64
C ARG A 21 -1.63 17.24 2.54
N LYS A 22 -2.93 17.05 2.27
CA LYS A 22 -3.53 15.71 2.13
C LYS A 22 -2.96 14.95 0.94
N LEU A 23 -2.75 15.63 -0.17
CA LEU A 23 -2.10 15.05 -1.36
C LEU A 23 -0.69 14.56 -1.03
N LEU A 24 0.12 15.39 -0.37
CA LEU A 24 1.50 15.06 -0.01
C LEU A 24 1.57 13.93 1.03
N GLU A 25 0.69 13.93 2.03
CA GLU A 25 0.58 12.84 3.01
C GLU A 25 0.22 11.51 2.33
N ALA A 26 -0.75 11.52 1.42
CA ALA A 26 -1.16 10.32 0.68
C ALA A 26 -0.06 9.80 -0.26
N LEU A 27 0.62 10.69 -0.99
CA LEU A 27 1.73 10.32 -1.87
C LEU A 27 2.92 9.77 -1.08
N ARG A 28 3.27 10.37 0.05
CA ARG A 28 4.33 9.86 0.94
C ARG A 28 4.03 8.41 1.35
N ASP A 29 2.80 8.15 1.79
CA ASP A 29 2.41 6.83 2.27
C ASP A 29 2.29 5.81 1.12
N ALA A 30 1.87 6.25 -0.07
CA ALA A 30 1.87 5.42 -1.28
C ALA A 30 3.30 5.01 -1.69
N ILE A 31 4.26 5.95 -1.66
CA ILE A 31 5.68 5.66 -1.92
C ILE A 31 6.22 4.67 -0.87
N GLN A 32 5.85 4.82 0.39
CA GLN A 32 6.21 3.86 1.44
C GLN A 32 5.60 2.49 1.16
N GLY A 33 4.35 2.42 0.70
CA GLY A 33 3.69 1.20 0.26
C GLY A 33 4.44 0.50 -0.88
N TYR A 34 4.87 1.25 -1.90
CA TYR A 34 5.66 0.69 -3.01
C TYR A 34 6.97 0.09 -2.53
N ARG A 35 7.66 0.77 -1.60
CA ARG A 35 8.89 0.27 -0.99
C ARG A 35 8.63 -1.02 -0.22
N LEU A 36 7.62 -1.05 0.66
CA LEU A 36 7.29 -2.24 1.44
C LEU A 36 6.94 -3.44 0.53
N LEU A 37 6.17 -3.22 -0.54
CA LEU A 37 5.87 -4.27 -1.52
C LEU A 37 7.15 -4.83 -2.17
N LEU A 38 8.04 -3.96 -2.64
CA LEU A 38 9.28 -4.39 -3.28
C LEU A 38 10.25 -5.09 -2.30
N GLU A 39 10.41 -4.50 -1.13
CA GLU A 39 11.48 -4.82 -0.19
C GLU A 39 11.14 -5.97 0.73
N ASP A 40 9.91 -6.01 1.23
CA ASP A 40 9.45 -7.02 2.18
C ASP A 40 8.53 -8.04 1.49
N GLY A 41 7.61 -7.55 0.66
CA GLY A 41 6.66 -8.39 -0.08
C GLY A 41 7.27 -9.11 -1.30
N LYS A 42 8.43 -8.65 -1.79
CA LYS A 42 9.05 -9.10 -3.05
C LYS A 42 8.10 -9.01 -4.24
N ILE A 43 7.25 -8.00 -4.23
CA ILE A 43 6.26 -7.73 -5.25
C ILE A 43 6.64 -6.43 -5.93
N LEU A 44 6.90 -6.51 -7.24
CA LEU A 44 6.98 -5.34 -8.09
C LEU A 44 5.57 -4.87 -8.42
N TYR A 45 5.17 -3.75 -7.84
CA TYR A 45 3.99 -3.02 -8.25
C TYR A 45 4.27 -2.30 -9.57
N ARG A 46 3.57 -2.68 -10.65
CA ARG A 46 3.86 -2.19 -12.00
C ARG A 46 2.87 -1.14 -12.52
N ASP A 47 1.78 -0.91 -11.81
CA ASP A 47 0.66 -0.09 -12.30
C ASP A 47 0.56 1.28 -11.63
N VAL A 48 1.65 2.06 -11.73
CA VAL A 48 1.80 3.32 -10.99
C VAL A 48 1.01 4.44 -11.66
N PHE A 49 -0.28 4.53 -11.30
CA PHE A 49 -1.20 5.59 -11.74
C PHE A 49 -2.01 6.14 -10.57
N GLU A 50 -2.49 7.38 -10.70
CA GLU A 50 -3.19 8.09 -9.61
C GLU A 50 -4.46 7.37 -9.12
N ASN A 51 -5.15 6.65 -10.00
CA ASN A 51 -6.39 5.94 -9.68
C ASN A 51 -6.15 4.72 -8.79
N ASN A 52 -4.92 4.22 -8.73
CA ASN A 52 -4.57 3.10 -7.88
C ASN A 52 -4.02 3.54 -6.51
N ILE A 53 -4.12 4.84 -6.22
CA ILE A 53 -3.80 5.42 -4.92
C ILE A 53 -5.08 6.02 -4.34
N ILE A 54 -5.43 5.58 -3.14
CA ILE A 54 -6.57 6.11 -2.40
C ILE A 54 -6.10 6.94 -1.21
N ILE A 55 -6.85 8.00 -0.91
CA ILE A 55 -6.72 8.76 0.33
C ILE A 55 -7.58 8.06 1.39
N THR A 56 -6.98 7.76 2.54
CA THR A 56 -7.68 7.17 3.67
C THR A 56 -8.19 8.27 4.62
N GLU A 57 -9.36 8.05 5.21
CA GLU A 57 -9.91 8.90 6.26
C GLU A 57 -9.85 8.22 7.63
N LEU A 58 -8.72 7.56 7.92
CA LEU A 58 -8.52 6.94 9.22
C LEU A 58 -8.31 8.01 10.30
N LEU A 59 -9.10 7.89 11.37
CA LEU A 59 -9.16 8.85 12.48
C LEU A 59 -7.88 8.86 13.34
N ALA A 60 -7.14 7.76 13.37
CA ALA A 60 -5.89 7.67 14.12
C ALA A 60 -4.80 8.56 13.46
N GLU A 61 -4.07 9.31 14.27
CA GLU A 61 -3.10 10.31 13.81
C GLU A 61 -1.92 9.67 13.06
N ASP A 62 -1.51 8.49 13.50
CA ASP A 62 -0.43 7.65 12.97
C ASP A 62 -0.86 6.76 11.80
N ALA A 63 -2.17 6.65 11.53
CA ALA A 63 -2.65 5.81 10.45
C ALA A 63 -2.23 6.34 9.07
N PRO A 64 -1.78 5.45 8.14
CA PRO A 64 -1.43 5.84 6.78
C PRO A 64 -2.59 6.55 6.09
N LYS A 65 -2.33 7.73 5.56
CA LYS A 65 -3.26 8.62 4.84
C LYS A 65 -3.34 8.29 3.35
N GLY A 66 -2.41 7.52 2.82
CA GLY A 66 -2.42 6.98 1.46
C GLY A 66 -2.34 5.46 1.47
N ARG A 67 -3.01 4.81 0.51
CA ARG A 67 -2.94 3.36 0.31
C ARG A 67 -2.93 3.01 -1.17
N LEU A 68 -2.14 1.99 -1.52
CA LEU A 68 -2.14 1.37 -2.85
C LEU A 68 -3.31 0.38 -2.95
N ILE A 69 -4.04 0.44 -4.06
CA ILE A 69 -5.03 -0.56 -4.46
C ILE A 69 -4.61 -1.18 -5.79
N ASP A 70 -5.38 -2.14 -6.28
CA ASP A 70 -5.16 -2.80 -7.58
C ASP A 70 -3.76 -3.42 -7.75
N LEU A 71 -3.68 -4.73 -7.47
CA LEU A 71 -2.45 -5.50 -7.59
C LEU A 71 -2.48 -6.45 -8.79
N ASP A 72 -3.42 -6.29 -9.72
CA ASP A 72 -3.66 -7.27 -10.78
C ASP A 72 -2.48 -7.37 -11.76
N LEU A 73 -1.73 -6.26 -11.93
CA LEU A 73 -0.50 -6.23 -12.74
C LEU A 73 0.78 -6.46 -11.92
N ALA A 74 0.67 -6.64 -10.61
CA ALA A 74 1.83 -6.84 -9.75
C ALA A 74 2.55 -8.16 -10.10
N LYS A 75 3.87 -8.20 -9.84
CA LYS A 75 4.69 -9.37 -10.15
C LYS A 75 5.54 -9.75 -8.96
N GLU A 76 5.46 -11.00 -8.51
CA GLU A 76 6.39 -11.55 -7.53
C GLU A 76 7.80 -11.66 -8.14
N LEU A 77 8.79 -11.33 -7.33
CA LEU A 77 10.19 -11.30 -7.69
C LEU A 77 10.92 -12.48 -7.04
N ASP A 78 11.27 -13.46 -7.85
CA ASP A 78 12.10 -14.58 -7.42
C ASP A 78 13.54 -14.11 -7.13
N GLY A 79 14.08 -14.50 -5.98
CA GLY A 79 15.51 -14.36 -5.67
C GLY A 79 15.95 -13.11 -4.91
N ILE A 80 15.03 -12.21 -4.51
CA ILE A 80 15.38 -11.11 -3.61
C ILE A 80 15.24 -11.59 -2.16
N GLN A 81 16.33 -11.59 -1.38
CA GLN A 81 16.28 -11.90 0.06
C GLN A 81 15.62 -10.72 0.83
N PRO A 82 14.66 -10.94 1.74
CA PRO A 82 14.13 -9.86 2.58
C PRO A 82 15.20 -9.35 3.55
N LYS A 83 15.36 -8.03 3.60
CA LYS A 83 16.32 -7.37 4.49
C LYS A 83 15.89 -7.40 5.97
N HIS A 84 14.61 -7.64 6.26
CA HIS A 84 14.03 -7.63 7.62
C HIS A 84 13.44 -8.98 8.07
N LYS A 85 14.04 -10.13 7.68
CA LYS A 85 13.57 -11.47 8.11
C LYS A 85 13.63 -11.72 9.63
N GLN A 86 14.40 -10.94 10.40
CA GLN A 86 14.64 -11.22 11.83
C GLN A 86 13.50 -10.77 12.77
N ILE A 87 12.66 -9.80 12.38
CA ILE A 87 11.70 -9.16 13.31
C ILE A 87 10.36 -9.91 13.37
N TRP A 88 9.98 -10.62 12.30
CA TRP A 88 8.65 -11.22 12.18
C TRP A 88 8.52 -12.62 12.81
N SER A 89 9.62 -13.26 13.24
CA SER A 89 9.59 -14.57 13.90
C SER A 89 9.25 -14.51 15.39
N GLU A 90 9.25 -13.34 16.01
CA GLU A 90 9.06 -13.18 17.46
C GLU A 90 7.62 -12.74 17.85
N THR A 91 6.79 -12.33 16.89
CA THR A 91 5.55 -11.58 17.19
C THR A 91 4.25 -12.35 16.94
N ILE A 92 4.27 -13.56 16.36
CA ILE A 92 3.04 -14.35 16.12
C ILE A 92 3.18 -15.75 16.73
N PRO A 93 2.41 -16.10 17.77
CA PRO A 93 2.33 -17.48 18.26
C PRO A 93 1.68 -18.36 17.19
N ARG A 94 2.18 -19.58 17.08
CA ARG A 94 1.71 -20.61 16.12
C ARG A 94 0.22 -20.92 16.27
#